data_AF-A0A3M4NNZ1-F1
#
_entry.id   AF-A0A3M4NNZ1-F1
#
_cell.length_a   1.000
_cell.length_b   1.000
_cell.length_c   1.000
_cell.angle_alpha   90.00
_cell.angle_beta   90.00
_cell.angle_gamma   90.00
#
_symmetry.space_group_name_H-M   'P 1'
#
loop_
_entity.id
_entity.type
_entity.pdbx_description
1 polymer ?
#
loop_
_entity_poly.entity_id
_entity_poly.type
_entity_poly.pdbx_seq_one_letter_code
_entity_poly.pdbx_strand_id
1 'polypeptide(L)'
;MSSTEPSEFDARIRVHDLYLIILWDTNFFKPDADKRRICGTRVCEGLFSVEAFASNGKPEHRLSRAIAEAIRPELETMIKDLERTLKEHATTLMNELDDPLVKAVDVSMPEQQEYIFTIDKGKGTPLVNSFIRLFVLTDNIQNSLKELHYRGAISKKEQKQREDIYTKPLRKLMNDLNVMIKKFHKRRKELVEQ
;
A
#
# COMPACT_ATOMS: atom_id res chain seq x y z
N MET A 1 -3.54 2.63 -25.87
CA MET A 1 -4.84 3.20 -25.43
C MET A 1 -5.92 2.13 -25.52
N SER A 2 -6.94 2.22 -24.66
CA SER A 2 -7.96 1.20 -24.33
C SER A 2 -7.56 0.23 -23.21
N SER A 3 -7.40 0.77 -22.00
CA SER A 3 -7.81 0.05 -20.79
C SER A 3 -9.21 0.55 -20.45
N THR A 4 -10.23 -0.29 -20.62
CA THR A 4 -11.56 -0.08 -20.07
C THR A 4 -11.41 0.19 -18.57
N GLU A 5 -11.53 1.45 -18.16
CA GLU A 5 -11.62 1.78 -16.74
C GLU A 5 -12.81 1.00 -16.17
N PRO A 6 -12.64 0.26 -15.07
CA PRO A 6 -13.78 -0.33 -14.38
C PRO A 6 -14.76 0.81 -14.06
N SER A 7 -15.97 0.75 -14.61
CA SER A 7 -17.01 1.78 -14.42
C SER A 7 -17.44 1.90 -12.96
N GLU A 8 -17.12 0.91 -12.14
CA GLU A 8 -17.46 0.86 -10.73
C GLU A 8 -16.26 0.42 -9.87
N PHE A 9 -15.88 1.24 -8.89
CA PHE A 9 -14.78 1.01 -7.96
C PHE A 9 -15.17 1.51 -6.56
N ASP A 10 -14.65 0.89 -5.51
CA ASP A 10 -14.81 1.41 -4.14
C ASP A 10 -13.76 2.48 -3.81
N ALA A 11 -12.55 2.36 -4.40
CA ALA A 11 -11.50 3.34 -4.26
C ALA A 11 -10.71 3.47 -5.55
N ARG A 12 -10.34 4.71 -5.88
CA ARG A 12 -9.42 5.06 -6.97
C ARG A 12 -8.28 5.87 -6.36
N ILE A 13 -7.06 5.40 -6.56
CA ILE A 13 -5.86 5.96 -5.96
C ILE A 13 -4.96 6.44 -7.09
N ARG A 14 -4.43 7.65 -6.92
CA ARG A 14 -3.44 8.25 -7.83
C ARG A 14 -2.10 8.31 -7.12
N VAL A 15 -1.05 7.92 -7.82
CA VAL A 15 0.34 8.00 -7.37
C VAL A 15 1.20 8.56 -8.49
N HIS A 16 2.33 9.16 -8.15
CA HIS A 16 3.24 9.84 -9.07
C HIS A 16 4.56 9.09 -9.22
N ASP A 17 4.76 8.02 -8.45
CA ASP A 17 5.95 7.18 -8.52
C ASP A 17 5.71 5.85 -9.23
N LEU A 18 6.50 5.60 -10.28
CA LEU A 18 6.50 4.37 -11.07
C LEU A 18 6.78 3.13 -10.22
N TYR A 19 7.59 3.26 -9.17
CA TYR A 19 7.86 2.15 -8.26
C TYR A 19 6.59 1.69 -7.54
N LEU A 20 5.72 2.62 -7.14
CA LEU A 20 4.50 2.30 -6.40
C LEU A 20 3.50 1.55 -7.27
N ILE A 21 3.35 1.92 -8.55
CA ILE A 21 2.47 1.19 -9.45
C ILE A 21 2.99 -0.22 -9.75
N ILE A 22 4.31 -0.40 -9.90
CA ILE A 22 4.93 -1.73 -10.08
C ILE A 22 4.83 -2.58 -8.81
N LEU A 23 4.93 -1.94 -7.63
CA LEU A 23 4.74 -2.61 -6.34
C LEU A 23 3.27 -3.01 -6.13
N TRP A 24 2.34 -2.18 -6.61
CA TRP A 24 0.91 -2.46 -6.58
C TRP A 24 0.53 -3.63 -7.48
N ASP A 25 0.95 -3.59 -8.75
CA ASP A 25 0.68 -4.61 -9.75
C ASP A 25 1.95 -4.94 -10.55
N THR A 26 2.51 -6.13 -10.30
CA THR A 26 3.71 -6.60 -10.99
C THR A 26 3.50 -6.84 -12.48
N ASN A 27 2.25 -6.93 -12.93
CA ASN A 27 1.88 -7.15 -14.32
C ASN A 27 1.54 -5.86 -15.07
N PHE A 28 1.61 -4.69 -14.41
CA PHE A 28 1.14 -3.42 -14.97
C PHE A 28 1.71 -3.11 -16.37
N PHE A 29 3.02 -3.36 -16.59
CA PHE A 29 3.65 -3.19 -17.90
C PHE A 29 3.83 -4.49 -18.70
N LYS A 30 3.64 -5.65 -18.06
CA LYS A 30 3.93 -6.98 -18.64
C LYS A 30 2.88 -7.97 -18.14
N PRO A 31 1.80 -8.20 -18.92
CA PRO A 31 0.67 -9.06 -18.53
C PRO A 31 1.05 -10.51 -18.12
N ASP A 32 2.24 -10.98 -18.53
CA ASP A 32 2.75 -12.33 -18.26
C ASP A 32 3.92 -12.37 -17.27
N ALA A 33 4.16 -11.29 -16.52
CA ALA A 33 5.19 -11.31 -15.49
C ALA A 33 4.85 -12.33 -14.37
N ASP A 34 5.89 -12.83 -13.69
CA ASP A 34 5.78 -13.92 -12.72
C ASP A 34 4.76 -13.59 -11.60
N LYS A 35 3.56 -14.17 -11.72
CA LYS A 35 2.43 -14.07 -10.76
C LYS A 35 2.78 -14.54 -9.34
N ARG A 36 3.98 -15.09 -9.12
CA ARG A 36 4.45 -15.53 -7.80
C ARG A 36 4.97 -14.39 -6.94
N ARG A 37 5.34 -13.24 -7.53
CA ARG A 37 5.80 -12.07 -6.75
C ARG A 37 4.66 -11.49 -5.90
N ILE A 38 5.03 -10.98 -4.74
CA ILE A 38 4.08 -10.33 -3.82
C ILE A 38 3.86 -8.90 -4.32
N CYS A 39 2.60 -8.54 -4.52
CA CYS A 39 2.15 -7.24 -5.02
C CYS A 39 0.95 -6.73 -4.23
N GLY A 40 0.67 -5.43 -4.33
CA GLY A 40 -0.40 -4.76 -3.60
C GLY A 40 -1.78 -5.37 -3.86
N THR A 41 -2.11 -5.67 -5.11
CA THR A 41 -3.38 -6.33 -5.49
C THR A 41 -3.60 -7.65 -4.74
N ARG A 42 -2.57 -8.51 -4.71
CA ARG A 42 -2.62 -9.82 -4.03
C ARG A 42 -2.78 -9.69 -2.52
N VAL A 43 -2.12 -8.70 -1.90
CA VAL A 43 -2.29 -8.44 -0.47
C VAL A 43 -3.71 -7.96 -0.19
N CYS A 44 -4.27 -7.08 -1.03
CA CYS A 44 -5.66 -6.61 -0.89
C CYS A 44 -6.68 -7.74 -1.01
N GLU A 45 -6.52 -8.63 -1.99
CA GLU A 45 -7.38 -9.81 -2.12
C GLU A 45 -7.36 -10.68 -0.86
N GLY A 46 -6.17 -10.86 -0.29
CA GLY A 46 -5.98 -11.58 0.95
C GLY A 46 -6.65 -10.91 2.15
N LEU A 47 -6.44 -9.59 2.33
CA LEU A 47 -7.06 -8.80 3.40
C LEU A 47 -8.59 -8.82 3.27
N PHE A 48 -9.11 -8.59 2.07
CA PHE A 48 -10.53 -8.69 1.76
C PHE A 48 -11.07 -10.06 2.14
N SER A 49 -10.37 -11.15 1.78
CA SER A 49 -10.81 -12.49 2.13
C SER A 49 -10.88 -12.71 3.63
N VAL A 50 -9.91 -12.21 4.41
CA VAL A 50 -9.96 -12.30 5.87
C VAL A 50 -11.18 -11.57 6.42
N GLU A 51 -11.45 -10.34 5.98
CA GLU A 51 -12.63 -9.58 6.43
C GLU A 51 -13.95 -10.23 6.01
N ALA A 52 -14.01 -10.80 4.81
CA ALA A 52 -15.17 -11.54 4.34
C ALA A 52 -15.45 -12.78 5.20
N PHE A 53 -14.42 -13.53 5.65
CA PHE A 53 -14.62 -14.65 6.57
C PHE A 53 -14.99 -14.20 7.98
N ALA A 54 -14.39 -13.12 8.49
CA ALA A 54 -14.68 -12.58 9.81
C ALA A 54 -16.13 -12.06 9.92
N SER A 55 -16.68 -11.55 8.81
CA SER A 55 -18.06 -11.03 8.76
C SER A 55 -19.12 -12.07 8.34
N ASN A 56 -18.71 -13.30 8.02
CA ASN A 56 -19.64 -14.32 7.53
C ASN A 56 -20.46 -14.95 8.66
N GLY A 57 -21.76 -14.61 8.73
CA GLY A 57 -22.66 -15.09 9.78
C GLY A 57 -23.14 -16.53 9.64
N LYS A 58 -22.82 -17.23 8.55
CA LYS A 58 -23.37 -18.57 8.29
C LYS A 58 -22.78 -19.65 9.23
N PRO A 59 -23.59 -20.51 9.86
CA PRO A 59 -23.13 -21.52 10.82
C PRO A 59 -22.04 -22.46 10.30
N GLU A 60 -22.13 -22.87 9.03
CA GLU A 60 -21.15 -23.73 8.35
C GLU A 60 -19.75 -23.09 8.22
N HIS A 61 -19.65 -21.78 8.41
CA HIS A 61 -18.38 -21.05 8.38
C HIS A 61 -17.88 -20.63 9.76
N ARG A 62 -18.51 -21.10 10.86
CA ARG A 62 -18.16 -20.70 12.23
C ARG A 62 -16.67 -20.86 12.56
N LEU A 63 -16.05 -21.97 12.17
CA LEU A 63 -14.61 -22.19 12.39
C LEU A 63 -13.76 -21.21 11.57
N SER A 64 -14.10 -21.02 10.29
CA SER A 64 -13.38 -20.07 9.42
C SER A 64 -13.48 -18.63 9.95
N ARG A 65 -14.66 -18.26 10.45
CA ARG A 65 -14.93 -16.97 11.08
C ARG A 65 -14.09 -16.77 12.33
N ALA A 66 -14.06 -17.74 13.25
CA ALA A 66 -13.29 -17.63 14.48
C ALA A 66 -11.79 -17.43 14.23
N ILE A 67 -11.22 -18.12 13.24
CA ILE A 67 -9.81 -17.94 12.85
C ILE A 67 -9.60 -16.55 12.25
N ALA A 68 -10.50 -16.09 11.37
CA ALA A 68 -10.42 -14.77 10.77
C ALA A 68 -10.55 -13.64 11.80
N GLU A 69 -11.48 -13.76 12.75
CA GLU A 69 -11.66 -12.82 13.86
C GLU A 69 -10.43 -12.76 14.77
N ALA A 70 -9.70 -13.88 14.95
CA ALA A 70 -8.48 -13.92 15.74
C ALA A 70 -7.31 -13.19 15.07
N ILE A 71 -7.13 -13.32 13.75
CA ILE A 71 -5.98 -12.72 13.04
C ILE A 71 -6.24 -11.27 12.58
N ARG A 72 -7.50 -10.86 12.43
CA ARG A 72 -7.86 -9.53 11.92
C ARG A 72 -7.24 -8.39 12.74
N PRO A 73 -7.26 -8.40 14.09
CA PRO A 73 -6.63 -7.35 14.89
C PRO A 73 -5.11 -7.28 14.73
N GLU A 74 -4.44 -8.41 14.51
CA GLU A 74 -2.99 -8.44 14.26
C GLU A 74 -2.66 -7.77 12.93
N LEU A 75 -3.38 -8.11 11.86
CA LEU A 75 -3.23 -7.47 10.55
C LEU A 75 -3.49 -5.95 10.64
N GLU A 76 -4.53 -5.55 11.37
CA GLU A 76 -4.87 -4.15 11.59
C GLU A 76 -3.75 -3.40 12.32
N THR A 77 -3.19 -4.01 13.36
CA THR A 77 -2.09 -3.44 14.16
C THR A 77 -0.86 -3.25 13.30
N MET A 78 -0.48 -4.25 12.50
CA MET A 78 0.67 -4.15 11.59
C MET A 78 0.53 -3.00 10.58
N ILE A 79 -0.69 -2.82 10.02
CA ILE A 79 -0.99 -1.71 9.10
C ILE A 79 -0.90 -0.37 9.81
N LYS A 80 -1.53 -0.23 10.99
CA LYS A 80 -1.55 1.01 11.78
C LYS A 80 -0.17 1.41 12.28
N ASP A 81 0.65 0.45 12.68
CA ASP A 81 2.01 0.72 13.13
C ASP A 81 2.86 1.32 12.01
N LEU A 82 2.76 0.77 10.79
CA LEU A 82 3.44 1.37 9.65
C LEU A 82 2.82 2.72 9.27
N GLU A 83 1.49 2.87 9.31
CA GLU A 83 0.82 4.14 9.04
C GLU A 83 1.35 5.26 9.95
N ARG A 84 1.55 4.97 11.25
CA ARG A 84 2.12 5.90 12.21
C ARG A 84 3.55 6.30 11.81
N THR A 85 4.42 5.34 11.53
CA THR A 85 5.80 5.60 11.10
C THR A 85 5.86 6.44 9.82
N LEU A 86 5.03 6.12 8.81
CA LEU A 86 4.99 6.90 7.57
C LEU A 86 4.48 8.33 7.81
N LYS A 87 3.48 8.53 8.68
CA LYS A 87 3.01 9.87 9.05
C LYS A 87 4.08 10.68 9.76
N GLU A 88 4.87 10.06 10.63
CA GLU A 88 6.01 10.72 11.27
C GLU A 88 7.02 11.18 10.21
N HIS A 89 7.40 10.32 9.27
CA HIS A 89 8.30 10.70 8.16
C HIS A 89 7.72 11.81 7.30
N ALA A 90 6.44 11.74 6.93
CA ALA A 90 5.75 12.78 6.17
C ALA A 90 5.75 14.12 6.91
N THR A 91 5.52 14.09 8.24
CA THR A 91 5.54 15.30 9.08
C THR A 91 6.95 15.91 9.14
N THR A 92 7.99 15.09 9.28
CA THR A 92 9.38 15.56 9.23
C THR A 92 9.68 16.25 7.90
N LEU A 93 9.32 15.64 6.77
CA LEU A 93 9.56 16.21 5.44
C LEU A 93 8.75 17.48 5.20
N MET A 94 7.52 17.54 5.70
CA MET A 94 6.69 18.75 5.62
C MET A 94 7.36 19.91 6.38
N ASN A 95 7.90 19.65 7.57
CA ASN A 95 8.62 20.67 8.33
C ASN A 95 9.90 21.14 7.61
N GLU A 96 10.63 20.22 6.94
CA GLU A 96 11.80 20.58 6.11
C GLU A 96 11.40 21.43 4.89
N LEU A 97 10.28 21.11 4.24
CA LEU A 97 9.73 21.90 3.13
C LEU A 97 9.20 23.26 3.59
N ASP A 98 8.78 23.36 4.85
CA ASP A 98 8.28 24.59 5.45
C ASP A 98 9.40 25.57 5.85
N ASP A 99 10.67 25.15 5.80
CA ASP A 99 11.83 26.01 6.06
C ASP A 99 11.82 27.25 5.13
N PRO A 100 11.96 28.48 5.68
CA PRO A 100 11.96 29.71 4.88
C PRO A 100 12.99 29.75 3.77
N LEU A 101 14.18 29.16 3.96
CA LEU A 101 15.24 29.10 2.94
C LEU A 101 14.84 28.16 1.80
N VAL A 102 14.21 27.03 2.12
CA VAL A 102 13.71 26.08 1.12
C VAL A 102 12.55 26.69 0.32
N LYS A 103 11.67 27.45 0.99
CA LYS A 103 10.58 28.18 0.35
C LYS A 103 11.03 29.33 -0.54
N ALA A 104 12.16 29.97 -0.22
CA ALA A 104 12.70 31.08 -0.99
C ALA A 104 13.25 30.66 -2.37
N VAL A 105 13.52 29.37 -2.58
CA VAL A 105 14.00 28.84 -3.86
C VAL A 105 12.81 28.43 -4.72
N ASP A 106 12.56 29.19 -5.79
CA ASP A 106 11.59 28.85 -6.82
C ASP A 106 12.24 27.98 -7.91
N VAL A 107 11.63 26.82 -8.18
CA VAL A 107 12.18 25.81 -9.09
C VAL A 107 11.11 25.28 -10.02
N SER A 108 11.46 25.15 -11.30
CA SER A 108 10.61 24.45 -12.27
C SER A 108 10.66 22.95 -11.99
N MET A 109 9.61 22.42 -11.39
CA MET A 109 9.44 20.98 -11.23
C MET A 109 9.10 20.33 -12.59
N PRO A 110 9.59 19.10 -12.86
CA PRO A 110 9.13 18.35 -14.02
C PRO A 110 7.64 18.03 -13.90
N GLU A 111 6.98 17.89 -15.05
CA GLU A 111 5.59 17.44 -15.10
C GLU A 111 5.48 16.07 -14.42
N GLN A 112 4.57 15.97 -13.44
CA GLN A 112 4.37 14.73 -12.71
C GLN A 112 3.49 13.80 -13.53
N GLN A 113 4.02 12.63 -13.84
CA GLN A 113 3.22 11.57 -14.45
C GLN A 113 2.34 10.92 -13.39
N GLU A 114 1.03 10.88 -13.64
CA GLU A 114 0.08 10.20 -12.77
C GLU A 114 -0.10 8.74 -13.19
N TYR A 115 -0.12 7.85 -12.19
CA TYR A 115 -0.46 6.45 -12.32
C TYR A 115 -1.68 6.17 -11.45
N ILE A 116 -2.64 5.43 -12.00
CA ILE A 116 -3.91 5.15 -11.33
C ILE A 116 -4.02 3.66 -11.07
N PHE A 117 -4.43 3.31 -9.85
CA PHE A 117 -4.92 1.98 -9.54
C PHE A 117 -6.24 2.04 -8.77
N THR A 118 -7.01 0.96 -8.86
CA THR A 118 -8.37 0.88 -8.31
C THR A 118 -8.54 -0.32 -7.39
N ILE A 119 -9.49 -0.19 -6.47
CA ILE A 119 -10.08 -1.29 -5.72
C ILE A 119 -11.45 -1.56 -6.30
N ASP A 120 -11.66 -2.80 -6.75
CA ASP A 120 -12.94 -3.20 -7.33
C ASP A 120 -14.10 -2.95 -6.37
N LYS A 121 -15.27 -2.64 -6.92
CA LYS A 121 -16.49 -2.45 -6.13
C LYS A 121 -16.80 -3.68 -5.25
N GLY A 122 -17.18 -3.43 -4.01
CA GLY A 122 -17.44 -4.44 -2.99
C GLY A 122 -16.19 -5.00 -2.30
N LYS A 123 -14.97 -4.55 -2.64
CA LYS A 123 -13.71 -4.99 -2.01
C LYS A 123 -13.07 -3.95 -1.08
N GLY A 124 -13.60 -2.72 -1.03
CA GLY A 124 -13.14 -1.60 -0.20
C GLY A 124 -13.49 -1.73 1.28
N THR A 125 -13.03 -2.83 1.89
CA THR A 125 -13.21 -3.13 3.31
C THR A 125 -12.23 -2.32 4.19
N PRO A 126 -12.49 -2.12 5.50
CA PRO A 126 -11.67 -1.27 6.36
C PRO A 126 -10.16 -1.61 6.37
N LEU A 127 -9.78 -2.89 6.39
CA LEU A 127 -8.37 -3.31 6.30
C LEU A 127 -7.78 -2.99 4.93
N VAL A 128 -8.53 -3.27 3.86
CA VAL A 128 -8.08 -2.93 2.49
C VAL A 128 -7.87 -1.42 2.36
N ASN A 129 -8.83 -0.62 2.81
CA ASN A 129 -8.76 0.85 2.76
C ASN A 129 -7.61 1.40 3.62
N SER A 130 -7.33 0.79 4.77
CA SER A 130 -6.19 1.18 5.61
C SER A 130 -4.86 0.84 4.94
N PHE A 131 -4.77 -0.31 4.27
CA PHE A 131 -3.57 -0.73 3.55
C PHE A 131 -3.28 0.15 2.32
N ILE A 132 -4.28 0.50 1.51
CA ILE A 132 -4.07 1.37 0.32
C ILE A 132 -3.59 2.78 0.72
N ARG A 133 -3.98 3.28 1.89
CA ARG A 133 -3.53 4.60 2.39
C ARG A 133 -2.03 4.63 2.62
N LEU A 134 -1.38 3.48 2.87
CA LEU A 134 0.07 3.40 2.98
C LEU A 134 0.77 3.72 1.65
N PHE A 135 0.16 3.36 0.51
CA PHE A 135 0.68 3.73 -0.81
C PHE A 135 0.59 5.24 -1.02
N VAL A 136 -0.52 5.87 -0.63
CA VAL A 136 -0.70 7.33 -0.71
C VAL A 136 0.32 8.06 0.16
N LEU A 137 0.51 7.62 1.40
CA LEU A 137 1.53 8.20 2.29
C LEU A 137 2.95 8.05 1.71
N THR A 138 3.26 6.89 1.14
CA THR A 138 4.56 6.64 0.53
C THR A 138 4.78 7.54 -0.70
N ASP A 139 3.75 7.74 -1.53
CA ASP A 139 3.80 8.64 -2.69
C ASP A 139 4.08 10.09 -2.27
N ASN A 140 3.36 10.57 -1.25
CA ASN A 140 3.57 11.90 -0.68
C ASN A 140 5.01 12.08 -0.18
N ILE A 141 5.53 11.09 0.55
CA ILE A 141 6.92 11.09 1.04
C ILE A 141 7.92 11.18 -0.13
N GLN A 142 7.73 10.38 -1.18
CA GLN A 142 8.61 10.39 -2.35
C GLN A 142 8.55 11.73 -3.09
N ASN A 143 7.36 12.33 -3.21
CA ASN A 143 7.19 13.65 -3.81
C ASN A 143 7.84 14.75 -2.98
N SER A 144 7.68 14.75 -1.66
CA SER A 144 8.34 15.71 -0.77
C SER A 144 9.88 15.61 -0.84
N LEU A 145 10.42 14.38 -0.92
CA LEU A 145 11.86 14.17 -1.11
C LEU A 145 12.37 14.69 -2.46
N LYS A 146 11.60 14.47 -3.54
CA LYS A 146 11.91 15.05 -4.85
C LYS A 146 11.93 16.57 -4.76
N GLU A 147 10.91 17.17 -4.15
CA GLU A 147 10.80 18.61 -4.00
C GLU A 147 11.96 19.22 -3.21
N LEU A 148 12.33 18.65 -2.06
CA LEU A 148 13.52 19.05 -1.30
C LEU A 148 14.79 18.99 -2.14
N HIS A 149 14.93 17.95 -2.97
CA HIS A 149 16.08 17.83 -3.85
C HIS A 149 16.09 18.92 -4.93
N TYR A 150 14.96 19.16 -5.60
CA TYR A 150 14.85 20.17 -6.64
C TYR A 150 15.10 21.58 -6.10
N ARG A 151 14.61 21.89 -4.90
CA ARG A 151 14.86 23.15 -4.18
C ARG A 151 16.29 23.27 -3.63
N GLY A 152 17.16 22.27 -3.84
CA GLY A 152 18.55 22.28 -3.41
C GLY A 152 18.79 22.02 -1.92
N ALA A 153 17.75 21.64 -1.16
CA ALA A 153 17.85 21.37 0.27
C ALA A 153 18.60 20.07 0.57
N ILE A 154 18.47 19.07 -0.32
CA ILE A 154 19.16 17.78 -0.20
C ILE A 154 19.82 17.36 -1.50
N SER A 155 20.91 16.58 -1.37
CA SER A 155 21.58 16.00 -2.53
C SER A 155 20.77 14.86 -3.15
N LYS A 156 21.04 14.53 -4.42
CA LYS A 156 20.42 13.36 -5.08
C LYS A 156 20.71 12.04 -4.35
N LYS A 157 21.92 11.92 -3.78
CA LYS A 157 22.34 10.75 -3.01
C LYS A 157 21.49 10.61 -1.74
N GLU A 158 21.29 11.71 -1.03
CA GLU A 158 20.48 11.75 0.18
C GLU A 158 19.00 11.47 -0.10
N GLN A 159 18.46 12.05 -1.19
CA GLN A 159 17.11 11.72 -1.67
C GLN A 159 16.95 10.20 -1.81
N LYS A 160 17.86 9.52 -2.51
CA LYS A 160 17.79 8.07 -2.71
C LYS A 160 17.93 7.26 -1.42
N GLN A 161 18.83 7.67 -0.54
CA GLN A 161 18.98 7.02 0.77
C GLN A 161 17.71 7.14 1.61
N ARG A 162 17.09 8.32 1.66
CA ARG A 162 15.84 8.55 2.41
C ARG A 162 14.65 7.83 1.76
N GLU A 163 14.56 7.82 0.42
CA GLU A 163 13.57 7.02 -0.32
C GLU A 163 13.67 5.54 0.08
N ASP A 164 14.88 4.96 0.10
CA ASP A 164 15.08 3.57 0.50
C ASP A 164 14.66 3.33 1.96
N ILE A 165 15.00 4.23 2.88
CA ILE A 165 14.67 4.12 4.30
C ILE A 165 13.14 4.19 4.51
N TYR A 166 12.45 5.13 3.85
CA TYR A 166 11.03 5.36 4.08
C TYR A 166 10.12 4.40 3.30
N THR A 167 10.56 3.89 2.14
CA THR A 167 9.71 3.03 1.28
C THR A 167 9.90 1.53 1.55
N LYS A 168 11.08 1.09 2.02
CA LYS A 168 11.38 -0.32 2.33
C LYS A 168 10.44 -0.94 3.37
N PRO A 169 9.99 -0.22 4.43
CA PRO A 169 9.01 -0.73 5.38
C PRO A 169 7.70 -1.19 4.75
N LEU A 170 7.19 -0.50 3.71
CA LEU A 170 5.96 -0.91 3.01
C LEU A 170 6.12 -2.29 2.36
N ARG A 171 7.22 -2.52 1.64
CA ARG A 171 7.50 -3.82 1.02
C ARG A 171 7.65 -4.93 2.08
N LYS A 172 8.28 -4.63 3.22
CA LYS A 172 8.40 -5.57 4.33
C LYS A 172 7.01 -5.94 4.87
N LEU A 173 6.19 -4.94 5.18
CA LEU A 173 4.82 -5.15 5.65
C LEU A 173 4.01 -6.02 4.68
N MET A 174 4.08 -5.75 3.37
CA MET A 174 3.38 -6.56 2.35
C MET A 174 3.77 -8.05 2.43
N ASN A 175 5.05 -8.34 2.64
CA ASN A 175 5.52 -9.71 2.81
C ASN A 175 4.97 -10.33 4.09
N ASP A 176 5.04 -9.62 5.20
CA ASP A 176 4.60 -10.09 6.51
C ASP A 176 3.08 -10.36 6.53
N LEU A 177 2.28 -9.43 5.97
CA LEU A 177 0.84 -9.61 5.76
C LEU A 177 0.54 -10.83 4.91
N ASN A 178 1.21 -10.99 3.76
CA ASN A 178 1.01 -12.13 2.88
C ASN A 178 1.37 -13.46 3.55
N VAL A 179 2.40 -13.51 4.40
CA VAL A 179 2.74 -14.71 5.18
C VAL A 179 1.62 -15.03 6.17
N MET A 180 1.11 -14.03 6.91
CA MET A 180 0.04 -14.23 7.88
C MET A 180 -1.27 -14.68 7.20
N ILE A 181 -1.66 -14.04 6.10
CA ILE A 181 -2.83 -14.41 5.29
C ILE A 181 -2.71 -15.83 4.75
N LYS A 182 -1.52 -16.25 4.27
CA LYS A 182 -1.29 -17.63 3.82
C LYS A 182 -1.44 -18.63 4.96
N LYS A 183 -0.91 -18.33 6.15
CA LYS A 183 -1.08 -19.17 7.35
C LYS A 183 -2.56 -19.32 7.71
N PHE A 184 -3.32 -18.23 7.66
CA PHE A 184 -4.76 -18.25 7.84
C PHE A 184 -5.45 -19.18 6.85
N HIS A 185 -5.22 -19.02 5.54
CA HIS A 185 -5.87 -19.86 4.54
C HIS A 185 -5.49 -21.34 4.67
N LYS A 186 -4.23 -21.63 5.01
CA LYS A 186 -3.77 -23.00 5.28
C LYS A 186 -4.53 -23.59 6.48
N ARG A 187 -4.53 -22.89 7.62
CA ARG A 187 -5.20 -23.36 8.84
C ARG A 187 -6.70 -23.54 8.65
N ARG A 188 -7.33 -22.62 7.92
CA ARG A 188 -8.76 -22.68 7.57
C ARG A 188 -9.08 -23.93 6.76
N LYS A 189 -8.29 -24.25 5.73
CA LYS A 189 -8.50 -25.46 4.92
C LYS A 189 -8.33 -26.73 5.74
N GLU A 190 -7.26 -26.81 6.53
CA GLU A 190 -6.98 -27.97 7.40
C GLU A 190 -8.11 -28.28 8.38
N LEU A 191 -8.88 -27.28 8.84
CA LEU A 191 -9.95 -27.46 9.81
C LEU A 191 -11.35 -27.62 9.20
N VAL A 192 -11.52 -27.29 7.92
CA VAL A 192 -12.83 -27.33 7.22
C VAL A 192 -12.92 -28.51 6.24
N GLU A 193 -11.78 -28.99 5.75
CA GLU A 193 -11.69 -30.15 4.85
C GLU A 193 -11.40 -31.48 5.62
N GLN A 194 -11.45 -31.45 6.96
CA GLN A 194 -11.50 -32.63 7.84
C GLN A 194 -12.95 -33.04 8.09
#